data_AF-A0A7H1E026-F1
#
_entry.id   AF-A0A7H1E026-F1
#
_cell.length_a   1.000
_cell.length_b   1.000
_cell.length_c   1.000
_cell.angle_alpha   90.00
_cell.angle_beta   90.00
_cell.angle_gamma   90.00
#
_symmetry.space_group_name_H-M   'P 1'
#
loop_
_entity.id
_entity.type
_entity.pdbx_description
1 polymer ?
#
loop_
_entity_poly.entity_id
_entity_poly.type
_entity_poly.pdbx_seq_one_letter_code
_entity_poly.pdbx_strand_id
1 'polypeptide(L)'
;MTTDKKFIEKLLKNVEDQNEGILIPNEIELEISKIENFDYEIAKELTLINENIFTEKRGINNDVFSENKYSVPLITFANDNKTIKFYPIALKKYLTKII
;
A
#
# COMPACT_ATOMS: atom_id res chain seq x y z
N MET A 1 10.37 12.69 -12.46
CA MET A 1 9.90 12.01 -11.22
C MET A 1 8.57 12.66 -10.86
N THR A 2 7.45 11.92 -10.86
CA THR A 2 6.11 12.46 -10.59
C THR A 2 5.95 12.83 -9.11
N THR A 3 5.01 13.72 -8.79
CA THR A 3 4.75 14.13 -7.40
C THR A 3 4.25 12.95 -6.56
N ASP A 4 3.40 12.10 -7.15
CA ASP A 4 2.86 10.88 -6.53
C ASP A 4 3.96 9.91 -6.12
N LYS A 5 5.00 9.77 -6.96
CA LYS A 5 6.16 8.92 -6.64
C LYS A 5 6.85 9.38 -5.36
N LYS A 6 7.12 10.68 -5.22
CA LYS A 6 7.75 11.22 -3.99
C LYS A 6 6.84 11.05 -2.78
N PHE A 7 5.52 11.21 -2.94
CA PHE A 7 4.55 11.00 -1.87
C PHE A 7 4.53 9.53 -1.40
N ILE A 8 4.47 8.58 -2.33
CA ILE A 8 4.48 7.14 -2.02
C ILE A 8 5.79 6.71 -1.38
N GLU A 9 6.94 7.19 -1.87
CA GLU A 9 8.24 6.90 -1.25
C GLU A 9 8.31 7.39 0.21
N LYS A 10 7.71 8.54 0.54
CA LYS A 10 7.60 9.02 1.93
C LYS A 10 6.71 8.12 2.78
N LEU A 11 5.57 7.67 2.27
CA LEU A 11 4.70 6.72 2.99
C LEU A 11 5.46 5.44 3.33
N LEU A 12 6.17 4.87 2.35
CA LEU A 12 6.95 3.65 2.53
C LEU A 12 8.05 3.81 3.57
N LYS A 13 8.77 4.94 3.59
CA LYS A 13 9.78 5.23 4.63
C LYS A 13 9.22 5.23 6.06
N ASN A 14 7.96 5.65 6.25
CA ASN A 14 7.33 5.66 7.58
C ASN A 14 6.98 4.26 8.08
N VAL A 15 7.02 3.24 7.21
CA VAL A 15 6.63 1.86 7.52
C VAL A 15 7.74 0.86 7.28
N GLU A 16 8.91 1.28 6.78
CA GLU A 16 10.08 0.42 6.55
C GLU A 16 10.55 -0.32 7.83
N ASP A 17 10.28 0.25 9.02
CA ASP A 17 10.57 -0.38 10.32
C ASP A 17 9.47 -1.36 10.81
N GLN A 18 8.31 -1.41 10.15
CA GLN A 18 7.25 -2.36 10.48
C GLN A 18 7.43 -3.62 9.63
N ASN A 19 7.75 -4.75 10.27
CA ASN A 19 7.94 -6.06 9.65
C ASN A 19 6.97 -6.30 8.48
N GLU A 20 7.47 -6.17 7.25
CA GLU A 20 6.80 -6.70 6.07
C GLU A 20 6.79 -8.22 6.25
N GLY A 21 5.69 -8.76 6.77
CA GLY A 21 5.48 -10.19 6.82
C GLY A 21 5.57 -10.72 5.39
N ILE A 22 6.69 -11.39 5.08
CA ILE A 22 7.09 -11.82 3.73
C ILE A 22 5.97 -12.62 3.01
N LEU A 23 5.04 -13.21 3.75
CA LEU A 23 4.09 -14.21 3.26
C LEU A 23 2.66 -13.69 3.04
N ILE A 24 2.26 -12.58 3.65
CA ILE A 24 0.92 -11.99 3.47
C ILE A 24 1.05 -10.47 3.41
N PRO A 25 0.52 -9.80 2.37
CA PRO A 25 0.51 -8.35 2.32
C PRO A 25 -0.27 -7.80 3.51
N ASN A 26 0.48 -7.22 4.45
CA ASN A 26 -0.11 -6.56 5.61
C ASN A 26 -0.60 -5.19 5.18
N GLU A 27 -1.86 -4.92 5.49
CA GLU A 27 -2.38 -3.56 5.49
C GLU A 27 -1.71 -2.81 6.64
N ILE A 28 -1.18 -1.63 6.34
CA ILE A 28 -0.61 -0.73 7.34
C ILE A 28 -1.55 0.46 7.50
N GLU A 29 -1.78 0.84 8.75
CA GLU A 29 -2.50 2.05 9.12
C GLU A 29 -1.50 3.04 9.72
N LEU A 30 -1.50 4.27 9.22
CA LEU A 30 -0.59 5.31 9.66
C LEU A 30 -1.33 6.62 9.93
N GLU A 31 -0.99 7.28 11.03
CA GLU A 31 -1.51 8.61 11.35
C GLU A 31 -0.97 9.65 10.36
N ILE A 32 -1.88 10.41 9.73
CA ILE A 32 -1.52 11.42 8.74
C ILE A 32 -0.59 12.49 9.34
N SER A 33 -0.75 12.80 10.62
CA SER A 33 0.12 13.72 11.37
C SER A 33 1.58 13.28 11.42
N LYS A 34 1.88 12.00 11.22
CA LYS A 34 3.25 11.45 11.19
C LYS A 34 3.88 11.51 9.79
N ILE A 35 3.10 11.82 8.74
CA ILE A 35 3.59 11.90 7.37
C ILE A 35 4.08 13.32 7.08
N GLU A 36 5.39 13.47 6.96
CA GLU A 36 6.02 14.76 6.71
C GLU A 36 5.55 15.38 5.38
N ASN A 37 4.96 16.58 5.46
CA ASN A 37 4.38 17.31 4.33
C ASN A 37 3.36 16.46 3.55
N PHE A 38 2.38 15.90 4.27
CA PHE A 38 1.29 15.15 3.68
C PHE A 38 0.54 15.97 2.62
N ASP A 39 0.36 15.39 1.44
CA ASP A 39 -0.36 15.99 0.32
C ASP A 39 -1.75 15.36 0.18
N TYR A 40 -2.78 16.12 0.58
CA TYR A 40 -4.16 15.65 0.56
C TYR A 40 -4.69 15.43 -0.86
N GLU A 41 -4.25 16.20 -1.85
CA GLU A 41 -4.78 16.11 -3.20
C GLU A 41 -4.25 14.85 -3.88
N ILE A 42 -2.93 14.59 -3.77
CA ILE A 42 -2.33 13.33 -4.23
C ILE A 42 -2.96 12.13 -3.49
N ALA A 43 -3.16 12.26 -2.17
CA ALA A 43 -3.77 11.19 -1.41
C ALA A 43 -5.19 10.85 -1.93
N LYS A 44 -6.01 11.87 -2.22
CA LYS A 44 -7.34 11.66 -2.82
C LYS A 44 -7.25 11.00 -4.19
N GLU A 45 -6.35 11.44 -5.06
CA GLU A 45 -6.17 10.84 -6.39
C GLU A 45 -5.81 9.34 -6.30
N LEU A 46 -4.91 8.98 -5.39
CA LEU A 46 -4.51 7.60 -5.15
C LEU A 46 -5.65 6.72 -4.60
N THR A 47 -6.67 7.29 -3.94
CA THR A 47 -7.87 6.52 -3.55
C THR A 47 -8.71 6.05 -4.74
N LEU A 48 -8.52 6.66 -5.92
CA LEU A 48 -9.25 6.30 -7.14
C LEU A 48 -8.54 5.21 -7.95
N ILE A 49 -7.29 4.89 -7.60
CA ILE A 49 -6.47 3.90 -8.31
C ILE A 49 -6.54 2.58 -7.57
N ASN A 50 -7.12 1.56 -8.21
CA ASN A 50 -7.23 0.22 -7.64
C ASN A 50 -6.06 -0.69 -8.09
N GLU A 51 -5.48 -1.42 -7.15
CA GLU A 51 -4.52 -2.49 -7.40
C GLU A 51 -5.05 -3.84 -6.96
N ASN A 52 -4.58 -4.89 -7.65
CA ASN A 52 -4.86 -6.26 -7.25
C ASN A 52 -3.84 -6.72 -6.22
N ILE A 53 -4.34 -7.18 -5.06
CA ILE A 53 -3.53 -7.75 -3.99
C ILE A 53 -3.56 -9.27 -4.12
N PHE A 54 -2.37 -9.86 -4.20
CA PHE A 54 -2.19 -11.30 -4.26
C PHE A 54 -1.75 -11.79 -2.89
N THR A 55 -2.38 -12.86 -2.42
CA THR A 55 -1.96 -13.56 -1.21
C THR A 55 -1.46 -14.95 -1.59
N GLU A 56 -0.45 -15.44 -0.89
CA GLU A 56 -0.04 -16.83 -1.03
C GLU A 56 -1.06 -17.75 -0.37
N LYS A 57 -1.40 -18.82 -1.07
CA LYS A 57 -2.17 -19.95 -0.55
C LYS A 57 -1.30 -21.18 -0.60
N ARG A 58 -1.17 -21.86 0.54
CA ARG A 58 -0.50 -23.16 0.63
C ARG A 58 -1.46 -24.24 0.15
N GLY A 59 -1.06 -24.95 -0.90
CA GLY A 59 -1.75 -26.13 -1.41
C GLY A 59 -1.53 -27.36 -0.54
N ILE A 60 -2.27 -28.42 -0.86
CA ILE A 60 -2.30 -29.69 -0.10
C ILE A 60 -0.93 -30.40 -0.10
N ASN A 61 -0.04 -30.08 -1.05
CA ASN A 61 1.30 -30.65 -1.20
C ASN A 61 2.45 -29.69 -0.81
N ASN A 62 2.20 -28.66 0.00
CA ASN A 62 3.14 -27.54 0.25
C ASN A 62 3.51 -26.69 -0.98
N ASP A 63 2.82 -26.86 -2.11
CA ASP A 63 2.94 -25.94 -3.24
C ASP A 63 2.42 -24.55 -2.84
N VAL A 64 3.16 -23.50 -3.18
CA VAL A 64 2.78 -22.10 -2.93
C VAL A 64 2.24 -21.52 -4.23
N PHE A 65 0.97 -21.13 -4.24
CA PHE A 65 0.35 -20.44 -5.37
C PHE A 65 -0.16 -19.07 -4.97
N SER A 66 -0.02 -18.10 -5.87
CA SER A 66 -0.58 -16.76 -5.71
C SER A 66 -2.06 -16.77 -6.08
N GLU A 67 -2.94 -16.47 -5.14
CA GLU A 67 -4.37 -16.30 -5.40
C GLU A 67 -4.69 -14.79 -5.42
N ASN A 68 -5.37 -14.33 -6.49
CA ASN A 68 -5.90 -12.96 -6.51
C ASN A 68 -7.07 -12.90 -5.54
N LYS A 69 -6.92 -12.15 -4.45
CA LYS A 69 -7.89 -12.19 -3.36
C LYS A 69 -8.97 -11.11 -3.55
N TYR A 70 -8.56 -9.89 -3.89
CA TYR A 70 -9.46 -8.75 -4.12
C TYR A 70 -8.70 -7.52 -4.66
N SER A 71 -9.46 -6.57 -5.20
CA SER A 71 -8.95 -5.27 -5.66
C SER A 71 -9.17 -4.22 -4.57
N VAL A 72 -8.14 -3.41 -4.28
CA VAL A 72 -8.20 -2.33 -3.29
C VAL A 72 -7.65 -1.03 -3.87
N PRO A 73 -8.12 0.13 -3.40
CA PRO A 73 -7.44 1.40 -3.65
C PRO A 73 -5.99 1.34 -3.16
N LEU A 74 -5.08 2.06 -3.82
CA LEU A 74 -3.68 2.17 -3.39
C LEU A 74 -3.58 2.64 -1.94
N ILE A 75 -4.43 3.61 -1.58
CA ILE A 75 -4.60 4.10 -0.21
C ILE A 75 -6.08 4.35 0.08
N THR A 76 -6.48 4.32 1.35
CA THR A 76 -7.83 4.68 1.82
C THR A 76 -7.74 5.52 3.09
N PHE A 77 -8.68 6.43 3.30
CA PHE A 77 -8.82 7.16 4.56
C PHE A 77 -9.65 6.34 5.55
N ALA A 78 -9.23 6.29 6.81
CA ALA A 78 -10.09 5.73 7.87
C ALA A 78 -11.26 6.69 8.17
N ASN A 79 -12.28 6.19 8.86
CA ASN A 79 -13.56 6.88 9.09
C ASN A 79 -13.44 8.30 9.67
N ASP A 80 -12.36 8.61 10.39
CA ASP A 80 -12.13 9.92 10.98
C ASP A 80 -11.21 10.83 10.15
N ASN A 81 -10.77 10.37 8.97
CA ASN A 81 -9.77 10.99 8.10
C ASN A 81 -8.47 11.39 8.83
N LYS A 82 -8.15 10.76 9.97
CA LYS A 82 -6.89 11.02 10.71
C LYS A 82 -5.81 10.02 10.34
N THR A 83 -6.21 8.86 9.87
CA THR A 83 -5.29 7.81 9.45
C THR A 83 -5.52 7.44 7.99
N ILE A 84 -4.46 6.93 7.39
CA ILE A 84 -4.45 6.38 6.05
C ILE A 84 -4.07 4.92 6.11
N LYS A 85 -4.75 4.10 5.32
CA LYS A 85 -4.53 2.66 5.19
C LYS A 85 -4.01 2.34 3.81
N PHE A 86 -3.01 1.48 3.72
CA PHE A 86 -2.45 1.05 2.46
C PHE A 86 -1.71 -0.28 2.58
N TYR A 87 -1.47 -0.92 1.44
CA TYR A 87 -0.64 -2.12 1.34
C TYR A 87 0.73 -1.74 0.77
N PRO A 88 1.84 -1.86 1.53
CA PRO A 88 3.17 -1.47 1.06
C PRO A 88 3.58 -2.13 -0.26
N ILE A 89 3.22 -3.41 -0.47
CA ILE A 89 3.51 -4.14 -1.70
C ILE A 89 2.80 -3.53 -2.92
N ALA A 90 1.57 -3.04 -2.76
CA ALA A 90 0.79 -2.45 -3.84
C ALA A 90 1.40 -1.11 -4.26
N LEU A 91 1.77 -0.30 -3.27
CA LEU A 91 2.47 0.96 -3.47
C LEU A 91 3.83 0.76 -4.17
N LYS A 92 4.63 -0.22 -3.72
CA LYS A 92 5.91 -0.59 -4.36
C LYS A 92 5.72 -1.02 -5.81
N LYS A 93 4.73 -1.87 -6.10
CA LYS A 93 4.40 -2.32 -7.46
C LYS A 93 3.98 -1.15 -8.35
N TYR A 94 3.17 -0.22 -7.84
CA TYR A 94 2.77 0.99 -8.57
C TYR A 94 3.98 1.87 -8.90
N LEU A 95 4.93 2.05 -7.96
CA LEU A 95 6.18 2.77 -8.23
C LEU A 95 7.01 2.16 -9.36
N THR A 96 7.04 0.83 -9.48
CA THR A 96 7.76 0.14 -10.57
C THR A 96 7.11 0.40 -11.93
N LYS A 97 5.78 0.54 -12.01
CA LYS A 97 5.05 0.79 -13.26
C LYS A 97 5.20 2.22 -13.80
N ILE A 98 5.61 3.19 -12.97
CA ILE A 98 5.78 4.59 -13.37
C ILE A 98 7.12 4.82 -14.12
N ILE A 99 8.04 3.85 -14.12
CA ILE A 99 9.36 3.91 -14.78
C ILE A 99 9.27 3.34 -16.19
#